data_AF-A0A973TB74-F1
#
_entry.id   AF-A0A973TB74-F1
#
_cell.length_a   1.000
_cell.length_b   1.000
_cell.length_c   1.000
_cell.angle_alpha   90.00
_cell.angle_beta   90.00
_cell.angle_gamma   90.00
#
_symmetry.space_group_name_H-M   'P 1'
#
loop_
_entity.id
_entity.type
_entity.pdbx_description
1 polymer ?
#
loop_
_entity_poly.entity_id
_entity_poly.type
_entity_poly.pdbx_seq_one_letter_code
_entity_poly.pdbx_strand_id
1 'polypeptide(L)'
;MAVTAVRQRPHSLVWGCSALVVAALLAGCGSQNGLRRDVATQLQARVLEVTQASTQNDPATALKALDGLESDLSAAQAKGQVSDERRRSITTVATAVRADLTEALAAQQAKAAEDARAAAGQGATQSPSPSPETTPSHAAPAPAPAPDNASGNGNGADTGKNNGEKGKGRN
;
A
#
# COMPACT_ATOMS: atom_id res chain seq x y z
N MET A 1 -27.87 -37.73 10.02
CA MET A 1 -27.13 -37.66 11.30
C MET A 1 -26.60 -36.24 11.47
N ALA A 2 -26.52 -35.73 12.69
CA ALA A 2 -26.02 -34.38 12.97
C ALA A 2 -25.07 -34.40 14.18
N VAL A 3 -24.04 -33.55 14.12
CA VAL A 3 -23.35 -32.86 15.23
C VAL A 3 -22.59 -31.72 14.52
N THR A 4 -23.16 -30.53 14.48
CA THR A 4 -22.97 -29.44 15.46
C THR A 4 -21.57 -28.81 15.34
N ALA A 5 -21.53 -27.56 14.87
CA ALA A 5 -20.31 -26.77 14.79
C ALA A 5 -19.90 -26.20 16.15
N VAL A 6 -18.60 -25.98 16.35
CA VAL A 6 -18.12 -25.05 17.39
C VAL A 6 -17.17 -24.03 16.74
N ARG A 7 -17.52 -22.74 16.89
CA ARG A 7 -16.57 -21.64 16.66
C ARG A 7 -15.75 -21.48 17.95
N GLN A 8 -14.43 -21.48 17.85
CA GLN A 8 -13.58 -20.90 18.90
C GLN A 8 -12.20 -20.50 18.34
N ARG A 9 -12.04 -19.21 18.07
CA ARG A 9 -10.78 -18.52 18.31
C ARG A 9 -10.87 -17.90 19.70
N PRO A 10 -9.85 -18.07 20.54
CA PRO A 10 -9.27 -16.90 21.19
C PRO A 10 -7.76 -16.81 20.91
N HIS A 11 -7.28 -15.61 20.57
CA HIS A 11 -5.86 -15.31 20.63
C HIS A 11 -5.49 -15.00 22.09
N SER A 12 -4.69 -15.87 22.74
CA SER A 12 -3.73 -15.52 23.81
C SER A 12 -3.01 -16.75 24.33
N LEU A 13 -1.80 -16.56 24.89
CA LEU A 13 -1.00 -17.54 25.64
C LEU A 13 -0.64 -18.85 24.90
N VAL A 14 0.27 -18.77 23.93
CA VAL A 14 1.46 -19.64 23.90
C VAL A 14 2.69 -18.77 23.57
N TRP A 15 3.17 -18.03 24.57
CA TRP A 15 4.44 -17.31 24.46
C TRP A 15 5.54 -18.21 25.03
N GLY A 16 6.49 -18.61 24.19
CA GLY A 16 7.65 -19.43 24.59
C GLY A 16 7.52 -20.94 24.40
N CYS A 17 7.65 -21.43 23.15
CA CYS A 17 8.18 -22.78 22.89
C CYS A 17 8.90 -22.97 21.53
N SER A 18 9.12 -21.90 20.75
CA SER A 18 9.73 -21.99 19.40
C SER A 18 11.24 -22.27 19.39
N ALA A 19 11.90 -22.29 20.56
CA ALA A 19 13.36 -22.41 20.65
C ALA A 19 13.92 -23.80 20.30
N LEU A 20 13.14 -24.88 20.50
CA LEU A 20 13.65 -26.26 20.39
C LEU A 20 13.88 -26.75 18.95
N VAL A 21 13.27 -26.12 17.95
CA VAL A 21 13.47 -26.49 16.53
C VAL A 21 14.85 -26.07 16.02
N VAL A 22 15.41 -24.97 16.55
CA VAL A 22 16.68 -24.40 16.09
C VAL A 22 17.87 -25.30 16.40
N ALA A 23 17.87 -25.96 17.57
CA ALA A 23 18.99 -26.79 18.03
C ALA A 23 19.30 -27.98 17.09
N ALA A 24 18.26 -28.58 16.50
CA ALA A 24 18.42 -29.71 15.57
C ALA A 24 19.14 -29.34 14.27
N LEU A 25 19.06 -28.08 13.84
CA LEU A 25 19.70 -27.59 12.60
C LEU A 25 21.20 -27.38 12.76
N LEU A 26 21.68 -27.01 13.97
CA LEU A 26 23.10 -26.77 14.22
C LEU A 26 23.93 -28.07 14.20
N ALA A 27 23.36 -29.19 14.67
CA ALA A 27 24.00 -30.51 14.60
C ALA A 27 24.33 -30.93 13.15
N GLY A 28 23.60 -30.42 12.16
CA GLY A 28 23.84 -30.65 10.72
C GLY A 28 24.96 -29.82 10.09
N CYS A 29 25.52 -28.83 10.79
CA CYS A 29 26.61 -27.99 10.25
C CYS A 29 28.03 -28.55 10.48
N GLY A 30 28.16 -29.67 11.22
CA GLY A 30 29.44 -30.31 11.52
C GLY A 30 29.89 -31.35 10.47
N SER A 31 30.98 -31.04 9.77
CA SER A 31 31.98 -31.97 9.18
C SER A 31 31.60 -33.09 8.19
N GLN A 32 30.33 -33.47 7.94
CA GLN A 32 30.04 -34.67 7.11
C GLN A 32 28.98 -34.51 6.00
N ASN A 33 28.49 -33.29 5.72
CA ASN A 33 27.23 -33.08 4.97
C ASN A 33 27.38 -32.47 3.57
N GLY A 34 28.16 -33.10 2.68
CA GLY A 34 28.05 -32.93 1.22
C GLY A 34 28.18 -31.49 0.68
N LEU A 35 28.87 -30.63 1.42
CA LEU A 35 28.92 -29.18 1.22
C LEU A 35 30.31 -28.66 1.61
N ARG A 36 30.96 -27.88 0.75
CA ARG A 36 32.28 -27.28 1.03
C ARG A 36 32.16 -26.12 2.03
N ARG A 37 33.20 -25.90 2.85
CA ARG A 37 33.18 -24.95 3.98
C ARG A 37 33.10 -23.50 3.52
N ASP A 38 33.81 -23.17 2.45
CA ASP A 38 33.74 -21.90 1.72
C ASP A 38 32.31 -21.60 1.24
N VAL A 39 31.71 -22.51 0.46
CA VAL A 39 30.30 -22.41 0.04
C VAL A 39 29.36 -22.29 1.24
N ALA A 40 29.57 -23.04 2.32
CA ALA A 40 28.75 -22.93 3.53
C ALA A 40 28.79 -21.52 4.13
N THR A 41 29.98 -20.88 4.19
CA THR A 41 30.09 -19.48 4.65
C THR A 41 29.44 -18.48 3.69
N GLN A 42 29.51 -18.71 2.38
CA GLN A 42 28.84 -17.87 1.38
C GLN A 42 27.31 -17.97 1.50
N LEU A 43 26.75 -19.18 1.61
CA LEU A 43 25.31 -19.39 1.79
C LEU A 43 24.82 -18.82 3.14
N GLN A 44 25.63 -18.86 4.19
CA GLN A 44 25.34 -18.19 5.47
C GLN A 44 25.26 -16.67 5.30
N ALA A 45 26.18 -16.04 4.57
CA ALA A 45 26.13 -14.61 4.29
C ALA A 45 24.86 -14.23 3.50
N ARG A 46 24.47 -15.02 2.49
CA ARG A 46 23.20 -14.81 1.74
C ARG A 46 21.96 -14.90 2.62
N VAL A 47 21.91 -15.85 3.56
CA VAL A 47 20.78 -15.97 4.50
C VAL A 47 20.72 -14.74 5.43
N LEU A 48 21.87 -14.17 5.82
CA LEU A 48 21.91 -12.89 6.54
C LEU A 48 21.43 -11.71 5.67
N GLU A 49 21.80 -11.63 4.39
CA GLU A 49 21.28 -10.61 3.45
C GLU A 49 19.75 -10.68 3.33
N VAL A 50 19.17 -11.87 3.12
CA VAL A 50 17.71 -12.08 3.08
C VAL A 50 17.06 -11.68 4.41
N THR A 51 17.64 -12.06 5.54
CA THR A 51 17.11 -11.73 6.87
C THR A 51 17.15 -10.21 7.13
N GLN A 52 18.24 -9.56 6.73
CA GLN A 52 18.47 -8.12 6.88
C GLN A 52 17.53 -7.29 5.99
N ALA A 53 17.16 -7.77 4.81
CA ALA A 53 16.14 -7.14 3.97
C ALA A 53 14.72 -7.31 4.58
N SER A 54 14.42 -8.50 5.10
CA SER A 54 13.14 -8.80 5.77
C SER A 54 12.93 -7.95 7.03
N THR A 55 13.95 -7.72 7.85
CA THR A 55 13.85 -6.84 9.05
C THR A 55 13.68 -5.36 8.70
N GLN A 56 14.07 -4.94 7.50
CA GLN A 56 13.83 -3.60 6.96
C GLN A 56 12.45 -3.47 6.27
N ASN A 57 11.64 -4.53 6.27
CA ASN A 57 10.36 -4.59 5.55
C ASN A 57 10.51 -4.30 4.04
N ASP A 58 11.60 -4.78 3.45
CA ASP A 58 11.86 -4.73 2.00
C ASP A 58 11.84 -6.15 1.40
N PRO A 59 10.65 -6.66 1.03
CA PRO A 59 10.52 -7.97 0.39
C PRO A 59 11.11 -8.00 -1.02
N ALA A 60 11.26 -6.85 -1.71
CA ALA A 60 11.84 -6.80 -3.05
C ALA A 60 13.36 -7.03 -3.02
N THR A 61 14.07 -6.40 -2.08
CA THR A 61 15.49 -6.70 -1.83
C THR A 61 15.68 -8.11 -1.27
N ALA A 62 14.77 -8.60 -0.42
CA ALA A 62 14.81 -9.97 0.09
C ALA A 62 14.69 -11.02 -1.03
N LEU A 63 13.77 -10.83 -1.98
CA LEU A 63 13.64 -11.67 -3.18
C LEU A 63 14.93 -11.66 -4.02
N LYS A 64 15.52 -10.48 -4.26
CA LYS A 64 16.78 -10.36 -5.01
C LYS A 64 17.96 -11.06 -4.33
N ALA A 65 18.03 -11.01 -2.99
CA ALA A 65 19.05 -11.75 -2.23
C ALA A 65 18.83 -13.27 -2.29
N LEU A 66 17.57 -13.72 -2.34
CA LEU A 66 17.19 -15.13 -2.51
C LEU A 66 17.51 -15.66 -3.91
N ASP A 67 17.31 -14.87 -4.97
CA ASP A 67 17.77 -15.20 -6.32
C ASP A 67 19.30 -15.36 -6.38
N GLY A 68 20.03 -14.52 -5.63
CA GLY A 68 21.48 -14.64 -5.44
C GLY A 68 21.90 -15.92 -4.73
N LEU A 69 21.19 -16.33 -3.67
CA LEU A 69 21.39 -17.60 -2.96
C LEU A 69 21.24 -18.80 -3.91
N GLU A 70 20.19 -18.84 -4.73
CA GLU A 70 19.94 -19.94 -5.67
C GLU A 70 20.97 -19.98 -6.80
N SER A 71 21.41 -18.82 -7.30
CA SER A 71 22.49 -18.72 -8.30
C SER A 71 23.82 -19.24 -7.76
N ASP A 72 24.22 -18.80 -6.56
CA ASP A 72 25.43 -19.26 -5.88
C ASP A 72 25.37 -20.78 -5.59
N LEU A 73 24.21 -21.29 -5.19
CA LEU A 73 24.00 -22.71 -4.94
C LEU A 73 24.05 -23.57 -6.22
N SER A 74 23.49 -23.07 -7.33
CA SER A 74 23.60 -23.75 -8.63
C SER A 74 25.04 -23.77 -9.13
N ALA A 75 25.76 -22.65 -9.03
CA ALA A 75 27.17 -22.56 -9.40
C ALA A 75 28.06 -23.47 -8.53
N ALA A 76 27.75 -23.60 -7.23
CA ALA A 76 28.46 -24.50 -6.32
C ALA A 76 28.15 -25.98 -6.57
N GLN A 77 26.91 -26.34 -6.93
CA GLN A 77 26.56 -27.70 -7.36
C GLN A 77 27.28 -28.07 -8.68
N ALA A 78 27.31 -27.17 -9.67
CA ALA A 78 28.03 -27.38 -10.92
C ALA A 78 29.55 -27.61 -10.74
N LYS A 79 30.13 -27.07 -9.65
CA LYS A 79 31.53 -27.28 -9.25
C LYS A 79 31.75 -28.52 -8.36
N GLY A 80 30.71 -29.33 -8.11
CA GLY A 80 30.78 -30.47 -7.17
C GLY A 80 31.00 -30.07 -5.71
N GLN A 81 30.72 -28.82 -5.34
CA GLN A 81 30.87 -28.30 -3.98
C GLN A 81 29.59 -28.47 -3.13
N VAL A 82 28.47 -28.85 -3.75
CA VAL A 82 27.16 -29.16 -3.13
C VAL A 82 26.65 -30.47 -3.75
N SER A 83 26.19 -31.42 -2.93
CA SER A 83 25.52 -32.63 -3.44
C SER A 83 24.11 -32.32 -3.96
N ASP A 84 23.64 -33.09 -4.95
CA ASP A 84 22.30 -32.88 -5.54
C ASP A 84 21.17 -32.94 -4.51
N GLU A 85 21.28 -33.82 -3.51
CA GLU A 85 20.29 -33.93 -2.46
C GLU A 85 20.30 -32.72 -1.53
N ARG A 86 21.49 -32.17 -1.20
CA ARG A 86 21.59 -30.95 -0.41
C ARG A 86 21.07 -29.73 -1.20
N ARG A 87 21.31 -29.69 -2.52
CA ARG A 87 20.71 -28.71 -3.43
C ARG A 87 19.19 -28.78 -3.40
N ARG A 88 18.58 -29.97 -3.64
CA ARG A 88 17.12 -30.17 -3.62
C ARG A 88 16.51 -29.69 -2.31
N SER A 89 17.08 -30.12 -1.18
CA SER A 89 16.64 -29.72 0.16
C SER A 89 16.59 -28.20 0.33
N ILE A 90 17.64 -27.48 -0.10
CA ILE A 90 17.69 -26.01 0.02
C ILE A 90 16.72 -25.35 -0.98
N THR A 91 16.64 -25.82 -2.23
CA THR A 91 15.71 -25.26 -3.24
C THR A 91 14.25 -25.39 -2.81
N THR A 92 13.86 -26.48 -2.16
CA THR A 92 12.50 -26.62 -1.60
C THR A 92 12.20 -25.55 -0.55
N VAL A 93 13.15 -25.26 0.36
CA VAL A 93 13.00 -24.21 1.37
C VAL A 93 13.00 -22.81 0.72
N ALA A 94 13.90 -22.56 -0.23
CA ALA A 94 13.95 -21.30 -0.97
C ALA A 94 12.67 -21.03 -1.76
N THR A 95 12.05 -22.07 -2.32
CA THR A 95 10.75 -21.96 -3.03
C THR A 95 9.63 -21.51 -2.07
N ALA A 96 9.59 -22.04 -0.85
CA ALA A 96 8.63 -21.61 0.16
C ALA A 96 8.86 -20.14 0.58
N VAL A 97 10.11 -19.76 0.89
CA VAL A 97 10.46 -18.38 1.24
C VAL A 97 10.17 -17.39 0.10
N ARG A 98 10.34 -17.80 -1.17
CA ARG A 98 9.95 -16.99 -2.33
C ARG A 98 8.45 -16.74 -2.38
N ALA A 99 7.62 -17.73 -2.02
CA ALA A 99 6.17 -17.55 -1.94
C ALA A 99 5.81 -16.56 -0.82
N ASP A 100 6.32 -16.76 0.40
CA ASP A 100 6.08 -15.88 1.56
C ASP A 100 6.46 -14.42 1.26
N LEU A 101 7.62 -14.19 0.65
CA LEU A 101 8.09 -12.85 0.26
C LEU A 101 7.25 -12.24 -0.88
N THR A 102 6.72 -13.05 -1.79
CA THR A 102 5.83 -12.57 -2.87
C THR A 102 4.48 -12.13 -2.31
N GLU A 103 3.92 -12.89 -1.35
CA GLU A 103 2.70 -12.49 -0.63
C GLU A 103 2.93 -11.21 0.20
N ALA A 104 4.06 -11.10 0.89
CA ALA A 104 4.43 -9.89 1.63
C ALA A 104 4.55 -8.65 0.73
N LEU A 105 5.19 -8.79 -0.45
CA LEU A 105 5.30 -7.73 -1.46
C LEU A 105 3.92 -7.32 -2.02
N ALA A 106 3.05 -8.29 -2.32
CA ALA A 106 1.69 -8.01 -2.77
C ALA A 106 0.85 -7.28 -1.70
N ALA A 107 0.96 -7.70 -0.43
CA ALA A 107 0.30 -7.05 0.69
C ALA A 107 0.81 -5.62 0.95
N GLN A 108 2.11 -5.36 0.74
CA GLN A 108 2.70 -4.03 0.83
C GLN A 108 2.19 -3.10 -0.28
N GLN A 109 2.11 -3.58 -1.52
CA GLN A 109 1.53 -2.82 -2.64
C GLN A 109 0.04 -2.53 -2.43
N ALA A 110 -0.72 -3.50 -1.91
CA ALA A 110 -2.14 -3.32 -1.62
C ALA A 110 -2.39 -2.22 -0.56
N LYS A 111 -1.56 -2.15 0.49
CA LYS A 111 -1.61 -1.06 1.47
C LYS A 111 -1.31 0.29 0.84
N ALA A 112 -0.18 0.41 0.12
CA ALA A 112 0.22 1.66 -0.51
C ALA A 112 -0.83 2.19 -1.52
N ALA A 113 -1.54 1.30 -2.23
CA ALA A 113 -2.64 1.67 -3.11
C ALA A 113 -3.88 2.18 -2.35
N GLU A 114 -4.16 1.66 -1.15
CA GLU A 114 -5.27 2.13 -0.31
C GLU A 114 -4.93 3.43 0.43
N ASP A 115 -3.69 3.58 0.93
CA ASP A 115 -3.18 4.82 1.51
C ASP A 115 -3.25 5.98 0.49
N ALA A 116 -2.91 5.72 -0.78
CA ALA A 116 -3.03 6.68 -1.87
C ALA A 116 -4.50 7.07 -2.18
N ARG A 117 -5.45 6.13 -2.08
CA ARG A 117 -6.89 6.41 -2.21
C ARG A 117 -7.41 7.26 -1.05
N ALA A 118 -7.00 6.93 0.18
CA ALA A 118 -7.38 7.68 1.37
C ALA A 118 -6.90 9.14 1.28
N ALA A 119 -5.65 9.36 0.87
CA ALA A 119 -5.11 10.70 0.64
C ALA A 119 -5.88 11.48 -0.45
N ALA A 120 -6.26 10.82 -1.56
CA ALA A 120 -7.05 11.44 -2.61
C ALA A 120 -8.48 11.81 -2.15
N GLY A 121 -9.14 10.95 -1.36
CA GLY A 121 -10.48 11.19 -0.84
C GLY A 121 -10.58 12.35 0.16
N GLN A 122 -9.51 12.60 0.93
CA GLN A 122 -9.46 13.66 1.93
C GLN A 122 -9.50 15.09 1.35
N GLY A 123 -9.22 15.27 0.05
CA GLY A 123 -9.34 16.56 -0.63
C GLY A 123 -10.77 16.98 -0.98
N ALA A 124 -11.75 16.07 -0.93
CA ALA A 124 -13.09 16.30 -1.50
C ALA A 124 -14.12 16.92 -0.54
N THR A 125 -13.81 17.07 0.76
CA THR A 125 -14.79 17.49 1.79
C THR A 125 -14.80 18.99 2.10
N GLN A 126 -13.87 19.78 1.58
CA GLN A 126 -13.91 21.25 1.68
C GLN A 126 -14.78 21.90 0.59
N SER A 127 -16.03 21.45 0.48
CA SER A 127 -17.05 22.22 -0.23
C SER A 127 -17.53 23.36 0.68
N PRO A 128 -17.53 24.64 0.26
CA PRO A 128 -17.97 25.74 1.09
C PRO A 128 -19.45 25.58 1.43
N SER A 129 -19.78 25.63 2.73
CA SER A 129 -21.15 25.50 3.21
C SER A 129 -22.04 26.61 2.61
N PRO A 130 -23.19 26.27 1.98
CA PRO A 130 -24.11 27.30 1.49
C PRO A 130 -24.63 28.11 2.69
N SER A 131 -24.62 29.44 2.55
CA SER A 131 -25.24 30.31 3.54
C SER A 131 -26.75 30.10 3.56
N PRO A 132 -27.41 30.13 4.73
CA PRO A 132 -28.85 29.94 4.81
C PRO A 132 -29.60 31.14 4.21
N GLU A 133 -30.15 30.98 3.01
CA GLU A 133 -31.08 31.96 2.45
C GLU A 133 -32.32 32.04 3.33
N THR A 134 -32.63 33.25 3.80
CA THR A 134 -33.71 33.47 4.76
C THR A 134 -35.05 33.48 4.06
N THR A 135 -35.86 32.44 4.27
CA THR A 135 -37.19 32.27 3.65
C THR A 135 -38.15 33.43 3.97
N PRO A 136 -38.64 34.20 2.98
CA PRO A 136 -39.82 35.05 3.15
C PRO A 136 -41.08 34.17 3.13
N SER A 137 -41.93 34.29 4.14
CA SER A 137 -43.15 33.48 4.22
C SER A 137 -44.34 34.13 3.50
N HIS A 138 -44.94 33.37 2.58
CA HIS A 138 -46.38 33.34 2.25
C HIS A 138 -47.14 34.65 1.96
N ALA A 139 -47.63 34.79 0.72
CA ALA A 139 -48.90 35.44 0.40
C ALA A 139 -49.56 34.77 -0.83
N ALA A 140 -50.90 34.68 -0.84
CA ALA A 140 -51.71 34.06 -1.89
C ALA A 140 -52.47 35.15 -2.73
N PRO A 141 -53.26 34.80 -3.77
CA PRO A 141 -53.47 35.68 -4.94
C PRO A 141 -54.53 36.80 -4.84
N ALA A 142 -54.56 37.64 -5.88
CA ALA A 142 -55.30 38.91 -6.03
C ALA A 142 -56.84 38.78 -6.24
N PRO A 143 -57.55 39.92 -6.25
CA PRO A 143 -57.90 40.53 -7.56
C PRO A 143 -57.72 42.07 -7.63
N ALA A 144 -57.81 42.63 -8.85
CA ALA A 144 -57.78 44.08 -9.14
C ALA A 144 -59.20 44.69 -9.23
N PRO A 145 -59.35 46.04 -9.18
CA PRO A 145 -59.29 46.83 -10.42
C PRO A 145 -58.54 48.19 -10.30
N ALA A 146 -58.42 48.89 -11.43
CA ALA A 146 -57.84 50.23 -11.62
C ALA A 146 -58.97 51.25 -11.99
N PRO A 147 -58.77 52.59 -12.05
CA PRO A 147 -57.52 53.38 -12.14
C PRO A 147 -57.40 54.41 -10.96
N ASP A 148 -56.89 55.66 -11.00
CA ASP A 148 -56.55 56.58 -12.10
C ASP A 148 -55.58 57.75 -11.75
N ASN A 149 -55.19 58.49 -12.80
CA ASN A 149 -54.53 59.81 -12.92
C ASN A 149 -54.29 60.68 -11.66
N ALA A 150 -53.03 61.14 -11.47
CA ALA A 150 -52.61 62.49 -11.90
C ALA A 150 -51.13 62.87 -11.57
N SER A 151 -50.43 63.47 -12.55
CA SER A 151 -49.34 64.47 -12.47
C SER A 151 -48.16 64.34 -11.47
N GLY A 152 -46.90 64.40 -11.98
CA GLY A 152 -45.69 64.37 -11.14
C GLY A 152 -44.36 64.58 -11.90
N ASN A 153 -44.18 65.74 -12.54
CA ASN A 153 -43.03 66.11 -13.39
C ASN A 153 -41.63 65.97 -12.73
N GLY A 154 -40.66 65.33 -13.41
CA GLY A 154 -39.26 65.23 -12.95
C GLY A 154 -38.29 64.72 -14.04
N ASN A 155 -37.38 65.59 -14.53
CA ASN A 155 -36.49 65.33 -15.66
C ASN A 155 -35.08 64.87 -15.23
N GLY A 156 -34.45 63.97 -16.01
CA GLY A 156 -33.05 63.55 -15.81
C GLY A 156 -32.64 62.38 -16.73
N ALA A 157 -31.56 62.55 -17.50
CA ALA A 157 -31.14 61.60 -18.54
C ALA A 157 -29.59 61.44 -18.61
N ASP A 158 -29.17 60.57 -19.53
CA ASP A 158 -27.80 60.19 -19.95
C ASP A 158 -27.12 59.06 -19.14
N THR A 159 -26.76 57.87 -19.66
CA THR A 159 -25.99 57.36 -20.86
C THR A 159 -24.50 57.13 -20.55
N GLY A 160 -23.95 55.97 -20.96
CA GLY A 160 -22.54 55.58 -20.77
C GLY A 160 -22.41 54.14 -20.23
N LYS A 161 -22.42 53.05 -21.01
CA LYS A 161 -21.56 52.63 -22.14
C LYS A 161 -20.09 52.30 -21.80
N ASN A 162 -19.93 51.10 -21.23
CA ASN A 162 -19.01 49.99 -21.59
C ASN A 162 -17.56 50.21 -22.10
N ASN A 163 -16.69 49.34 -21.55
CA ASN A 163 -15.44 48.77 -22.09
C ASN A 163 -14.24 49.70 -22.41
N GLY A 164 -13.20 49.57 -21.59
CA GLY A 164 -11.82 49.95 -21.93
C GLY A 164 -10.89 48.73 -21.89
N GLU A 165 -10.53 48.21 -23.07
CA GLU A 165 -9.56 47.12 -23.24
C GLU A 165 -8.25 47.67 -23.84
N LYS A 166 -7.17 46.86 -23.84
CA LYS A 166 -5.90 47.04 -24.59
C LYS A 166 -4.83 47.94 -23.95
N GLY A 167 -3.64 47.38 -23.72
CA GLY A 167 -2.47 48.09 -23.18
C GLY A 167 -1.17 47.27 -23.27
N LYS A 168 -0.71 46.94 -24.48
CA LYS A 168 0.43 46.03 -24.71
C LYS A 168 1.71 46.81 -24.99
N GLY A 169 2.65 46.81 -24.04
CA GLY A 169 3.98 47.43 -24.18
C GLY A 169 5.10 46.39 -24.27
N ARG A 170 6.16 46.72 -25.03
CA ARG A 170 7.45 46.01 -25.04
C ARG A 170 8.57 47.04 -24.83
N ASN A 171 9.64 46.62 -24.18
CA ASN A 171 10.98 47.21 -24.27
C ASN A 171 12.00 46.06 -24.14
#